data_AF-A0A518XII5-F1
#
_entry.id   AF-A0A518XII5-F1
#
_cell.length_a   1.000
_cell.length_b   1.000
_cell.length_c   1.000
_cell.angle_alpha   90.00
_cell.angle_beta   90.00
_cell.angle_gamma   90.00
#
_symmetry.space_group_name_H-M   'P 1'
#
loop_
_entity.id
_entity.type
_entity.pdbx_description
1 polymer ?
#
loop_
_entity_poly.entity_id
_entity_poly.type
_entity_poly.pdbx_seq_one_letter_code
_entity_poly.pdbx_strand_id
1 'polypeptide(L)'
;MKLKMSLLMLVLACAGCQSSGRFNAAQIAAMQQAGFTQNAEGWGLGLSDKILFGVNEADLTPSSKVSISTMARNLAATGITHLRIDGHTDNYGKPDYNQQLSLKRADAVARQWADGAAIPRANIVTRGLGMREPVASNSTAQGRAQNRRVAIVITAP
;
A
#
# COMPACT_ATOMS: atom_id res chain seq x y z
N MET A 1 -56.45 -29.33 -5.44
CA MET A 1 -56.29 -28.35 -6.53
C MET A 1 -55.01 -27.55 -6.30
N LYS A 2 -54.04 -27.73 -7.21
CA LYS A 2 -52.91 -26.86 -7.60
C LYS A 2 -51.90 -26.41 -6.52
N LEU A 3 -50.92 -27.29 -6.31
CA LEU A 3 -49.55 -27.01 -5.89
C LEU A 3 -48.87 -26.11 -6.94
N LYS A 4 -48.47 -24.88 -6.59
CA LYS A 4 -47.66 -24.01 -7.48
C LYS A 4 -46.19 -24.18 -7.14
N MET A 5 -45.56 -25.11 -7.85
CA MET A 5 -44.12 -25.29 -7.91
C MET A 5 -43.56 -24.28 -8.92
N SER A 6 -43.09 -23.13 -8.44
CA SER A 6 -42.43 -22.13 -9.30
C SER A 6 -40.92 -22.33 -9.20
N LEU A 7 -40.42 -23.22 -10.05
CA LEU A 7 -39.01 -23.33 -10.40
C LEU A 7 -38.67 -22.13 -11.30
N LEU A 8 -37.93 -21.15 -10.77
CA LEU A 8 -37.32 -20.10 -11.58
C LEU A 8 -35.80 -20.24 -11.48
N MET A 9 -35.23 -21.02 -12.41
CA MET A 9 -33.84 -20.84 -12.80
C MET A 9 -33.71 -19.43 -13.40
N LEU A 10 -32.96 -18.56 -12.74
CA LEU A 10 -32.36 -17.41 -13.41
C LEU A 10 -30.85 -17.57 -13.33
N VAL A 11 -30.30 -18.09 -14.42
CA VAL A 11 -28.87 -18.03 -14.74
C VAL A 11 -28.52 -16.56 -14.87
N LEU A 12 -27.73 -16.03 -13.94
CA LEU A 12 -26.99 -14.80 -14.17
C LEU A 12 -25.51 -15.16 -14.19
N ALA A 13 -25.02 -15.39 -15.41
CA ALA A 13 -23.61 -15.41 -15.72
C ALA A 13 -23.05 -14.02 -15.42
N CYS A 14 -22.40 -13.86 -14.26
CA CYS A 14 -21.47 -12.75 -14.10
C CYS A 14 -20.27 -13.08 -14.96
N ALA A 15 -20.21 -12.37 -16.08
CA ALA A 15 -19.10 -12.26 -17.00
C ALA A 15 -17.77 -12.40 -16.27
N GLY A 16 -17.02 -13.43 -16.63
CA GLY A 16 -15.60 -13.41 -16.40
C GLY A 16 -15.05 -12.20 -17.15
N CYS A 17 -14.79 -11.11 -16.43
CA CYS A 17 -13.85 -10.10 -16.89
C CYS A 17 -12.48 -10.78 -16.98
N GLN A 18 -12.25 -11.47 -18.08
CA GLN A 18 -10.93 -11.89 -18.54
C GLN A 18 -10.20 -10.63 -18.98
N SER A 19 -9.81 -9.79 -18.03
CA SER A 19 -8.47 -9.24 -18.12
C SER A 19 -7.64 -10.17 -17.26
N SER A 20 -6.93 -11.12 -17.87
CA SER A 20 -5.69 -11.60 -17.28
C SER A 20 -4.69 -10.43 -17.31
N GLY A 21 -5.00 -9.39 -16.52
CA GLY A 21 -4.05 -8.38 -16.16
C GLY A 21 -2.90 -9.05 -15.43
N ARG A 22 -1.84 -8.29 -15.21
CA ARG A 22 -0.64 -8.72 -14.47
C ARG A 22 -0.92 -9.35 -13.10
N PHE A 23 -2.14 -9.24 -12.57
CA PHE A 23 -2.63 -9.83 -11.33
C PHE A 23 -3.88 -10.70 -11.55
N ASN A 24 -4.00 -11.78 -10.79
CA ASN A 24 -5.20 -12.62 -10.76
C ASN A 24 -6.29 -12.03 -9.86
N ALA A 25 -7.50 -12.60 -9.91
CA ALA A 25 -8.65 -12.11 -9.14
C ALA A 25 -8.44 -12.12 -7.62
N ALA A 26 -7.75 -13.13 -7.08
CA ALA A 26 -7.47 -13.22 -5.64
C ALA A 26 -6.49 -12.13 -5.18
N GLN A 27 -5.47 -11.85 -5.99
CA GLN A 27 -4.49 -10.76 -5.75
C GLN A 27 -5.17 -9.39 -5.77
N ILE A 28 -6.02 -9.15 -6.77
CA ILE A 28 -6.79 -7.90 -6.88
C ILE A 28 -7.70 -7.72 -5.66
N ALA A 29 -8.46 -8.76 -5.29
CA ALA A 29 -9.35 -8.70 -4.13
C ALA A 29 -8.58 -8.43 -2.83
N ALA A 30 -7.42 -9.07 -2.62
CA ALA A 30 -6.61 -8.85 -1.43
C ALA A 30 -6.04 -7.42 -1.37
N MET A 31 -5.59 -6.87 -2.51
CA MET A 31 -5.14 -5.48 -2.59
C MET A 31 -6.28 -4.49 -2.27
N GLN A 32 -7.46 -4.69 -2.84
CA GLN A 32 -8.64 -3.85 -2.57
C GLN A 32 -9.06 -3.92 -1.10
N GLN A 33 -9.08 -5.12 -0.50
CA GLN A 33 -9.41 -5.30 0.92
C GLN A 33 -8.39 -4.63 1.84
N ALA A 34 -7.11 -4.61 1.45
CA ALA A 34 -6.06 -3.87 2.16
C ALA A 34 -6.10 -2.35 1.92
N GLY A 35 -7.01 -1.86 1.08
CA GLY A 35 -7.20 -0.43 0.80
C GLY A 35 -6.35 0.12 -0.34
N PHE A 36 -5.68 -0.73 -1.12
CA PHE A 36 -4.95 -0.28 -2.30
C PHE A 36 -5.91 0.18 -3.40
N THR A 37 -5.51 1.23 -4.11
CA THR A 37 -6.23 1.73 -5.28
C THR A 37 -5.35 1.64 -6.52
N GLN A 38 -5.96 1.36 -7.67
CA GLN A 38 -5.23 1.29 -8.93
C GLN A 38 -5.05 2.68 -9.52
N ASN A 39 -3.84 2.99 -9.98
CA ASN A 39 -3.49 4.21 -10.69
C ASN A 39 -2.52 3.91 -11.85
N ALA A 40 -1.99 4.95 -12.51
CA ALA A 40 -1.09 4.81 -13.65
C ALA A 40 0.25 4.10 -13.31
N GLU A 41 0.68 4.13 -12.04
CA GLU A 41 1.93 3.50 -11.60
C GLU A 41 1.74 2.06 -11.10
N GLY A 42 0.50 1.59 -10.91
CA GLY A 42 0.18 0.28 -10.36
C GLY A 42 -0.88 0.36 -9.25
N TRP A 43 -0.78 -0.54 -8.27
CA TRP A 43 -1.64 -0.54 -7.07
C TRP A 43 -0.94 0.20 -5.94
N GLY A 44 -1.51 1.32 -5.48
CA GLY A 44 -0.92 2.21 -4.49
C GLY A 44 -1.72 2.27 -3.19
N LEU A 45 -1.00 2.33 -2.06
CA LEU A 45 -1.56 2.64 -0.74
C LEU A 45 -0.66 3.64 -0.02
N GLY A 46 -1.21 4.79 0.36
CA GLY A 46 -0.52 5.80 1.17
C GLY A 46 -0.82 5.62 2.65
N LEU A 47 0.23 5.48 3.47
CA LEU A 47 0.14 5.38 4.92
C LEU A 47 0.71 6.66 5.55
N SER A 48 -0.06 7.29 6.45
CA SER A 48 0.37 8.53 7.10
C SER A 48 1.52 8.31 8.08
N ASP A 49 2.53 9.17 8.05
CA ASP A 49 3.67 9.12 8.97
C ASP A 49 3.25 9.16 10.45
N LYS A 50 2.16 9.88 10.77
CA LYS A 50 1.64 9.99 12.14
C LYS A 50 1.17 8.63 12.70
N ILE A 51 0.74 7.73 11.82
CA ILE A 51 0.29 6.38 12.20
C ILE A 51 1.49 5.43 12.28
N LEU A 52 2.46 5.62 11.39
CA LEU A 52 3.62 4.75 11.25
C LEU A 52 4.67 4.97 12.34
N PHE A 53 5.03 6.23 12.62
CA PHE A 53 6.24 6.56 13.36
C PHE A 53 5.96 7.32 14.66
N GLY A 54 6.90 7.21 15.61
CA GLY A 54 7.01 8.12 16.75
C GLY A 54 7.36 9.56 16.31
N VAL A 55 7.24 10.52 17.24
CA VAL A 55 7.56 11.93 16.98
C VAL A 55 9.05 12.06 16.68
N ASN A 56 9.39 12.59 15.49
CA ASN A 56 10.78 12.75 15.00
C ASN A 56 11.60 11.46 14.88
N GLU A 57 10.95 10.30 14.90
CA GLU A 57 11.62 9.00 14.77
C GLU A 57 11.46 8.44 13.35
N ALA A 58 12.38 7.57 12.96
CA ALA A 58 12.26 6.71 11.79
C ALA A 58 11.82 5.29 12.20
N ASP A 59 11.64 5.03 13.50
CA ASP A 59 11.24 3.75 14.02
C ASP A 59 9.72 3.61 14.04
N LEU A 60 9.27 2.44 13.58
CA LEU A 60 7.87 2.09 13.54
C LEU A 60 7.31 1.88 14.94
N THR A 61 6.13 2.41 15.21
CA THR A 61 5.41 2.13 16.46
C THR A 61 5.07 0.64 16.56
N PRO A 62 4.95 0.05 17.76
CA PRO A 62 4.57 -1.36 17.91
C PRO A 62 3.27 -1.72 17.17
N SER A 63 2.26 -0.83 17.22
CA SER A 63 0.99 -1.01 16.52
C SER A 63 1.15 -1.01 15.00
N SER A 64 1.96 -0.09 14.45
CA SER A 64 2.24 -0.05 13.02
C SER A 64 3.00 -1.30 12.55
N LYS A 65 3.93 -1.83 13.36
CA LYS A 65 4.65 -3.08 13.06
C LYS A 65 3.68 -4.26 12.88
N VAL A 66 2.73 -4.43 13.81
CA VAL A 66 1.70 -5.47 13.74
C VAL A 66 0.81 -5.29 12.51
N SER A 67 0.38 -4.06 12.24
CA SER A 67 -0.49 -3.75 11.11
C SER A 67 0.19 -4.02 9.76
N ILE A 68 1.43 -3.56 9.60
CA ILE A 68 2.25 -3.80 8.40
C ILE A 68 2.49 -5.30 8.22
N SER A 69 2.89 -6.03 9.27
CA SER A 69 3.15 -7.46 9.13
C SER A 69 1.91 -8.27 8.77
N THR A 70 0.75 -7.89 9.31
CA THR A 70 -0.52 -8.54 8.98
C THR A 70 -0.89 -8.31 7.52
N MET A 71 -0.78 -7.07 7.04
CA MET A 71 -1.02 -6.71 5.64
C MET A 71 -0.05 -7.44 4.71
N ALA A 72 1.25 -7.41 5.02
CA ALA A 72 2.30 -8.04 4.23
C ALA A 72 2.08 -9.56 4.11
N ARG A 73 1.75 -10.24 5.22
CA ARG A 73 1.43 -11.67 5.22
C ARG A 73 0.24 -12.00 4.33
N ASN A 74 -0.85 -11.23 4.45
CA ASN A 74 -2.08 -11.49 3.69
C ASN A 74 -1.87 -11.32 2.19
N LEU A 75 -1.12 -10.29 1.77
CA LEU A 75 -0.80 -10.08 0.36
C LEU A 75 0.17 -11.13 -0.17
N ALA A 76 1.20 -11.49 0.60
CA ALA A 76 2.14 -12.55 0.23
C ALA A 76 1.47 -13.92 0.05
N ALA A 77 0.45 -14.23 0.84
CA ALA A 77 -0.34 -15.46 0.69
C ALA A 77 -1.07 -15.56 -0.67
N THR A 78 -1.22 -14.44 -1.39
CA THR A 78 -1.78 -14.42 -2.76
C THR A 78 -0.72 -14.50 -3.86
N GLY A 79 0.56 -14.64 -3.47
CA GLY A 79 1.71 -14.63 -4.39
C GLY A 79 2.25 -13.24 -4.71
N ILE A 80 1.85 -12.19 -3.98
CA ILE A 80 2.45 -10.86 -4.12
C ILE A 80 3.70 -10.77 -3.22
N THR A 81 4.85 -10.81 -3.85
CA THR A 81 6.17 -10.85 -3.26
C THR A 81 7.07 -9.71 -3.71
N HIS A 82 6.70 -8.93 -4.73
CA HIS A 82 7.46 -7.76 -5.20
C HIS A 82 6.69 -6.45 -5.00
N LEU A 83 7.39 -5.44 -4.50
CA LEU A 83 6.80 -4.11 -4.33
C LEU A 83 7.86 -3.00 -4.26
N ARG A 84 7.37 -1.77 -4.32
CA ARG A 84 8.14 -0.56 -4.10
C ARG A 84 7.55 0.20 -2.91
N ILE A 85 8.41 0.85 -2.13
CA ILE A 85 8.04 1.68 -0.99
C ILE A 85 8.69 3.05 -1.15
N ASP A 86 7.85 4.08 -1.22
CA ASP A 86 8.24 5.46 -1.48
C ASP A 86 7.98 6.31 -0.24
N GLY A 87 9.02 6.92 0.31
CA GLY A 87 8.90 7.86 1.43
C GLY A 87 8.71 9.29 0.93
N HIS A 88 7.86 10.05 1.61
CA HIS A 88 7.57 11.44 1.30
C HIS A 88 7.55 12.30 2.57
N THR A 89 7.87 13.59 2.39
CA THR A 89 7.76 14.61 3.44
C THR A 89 6.86 15.74 2.96
N ASP A 90 6.50 16.66 3.86
CA ASP A 90 6.01 17.97 3.44
C ASP A 90 7.19 18.87 3.01
N ASN A 91 6.89 20.15 2.74
CA ASN A 91 7.88 21.13 2.29
C ASN A 91 8.65 21.83 3.42
N TYR A 92 8.52 21.41 4.68
CA TYR A 92 9.27 22.03 5.78
C TYR A 92 10.65 21.40 5.94
N GLY A 93 11.66 22.24 6.19
CA GLY A 93 13.04 21.80 6.41
C GLY A 93 13.89 21.72 5.15
N LYS A 94 15.15 21.31 5.29
CA LYS A 94 16.11 21.27 4.19
C LYS A 94 15.78 20.14 3.20
N PRO A 95 15.88 20.35 1.86
CA PRO A 95 15.62 19.32 0.87
C PRO A 95 16.42 18.02 1.09
N ASP A 96 17.73 18.12 1.33
CA ASP A 96 18.60 16.94 1.55
C ASP A 96 18.24 16.17 2.82
N TYR A 97 17.85 16.89 3.87
CA TYR A 97 17.38 16.26 5.10
C TYR A 97 16.10 15.48 4.86
N ASN A 98 15.13 16.07 4.15
CA ASN A 98 13.87 15.42 3.81
C ASN A 98 14.06 14.22 2.88
N GLN A 99 15.01 14.30 1.95
CA GLN A 99 15.42 13.18 1.09
C GLN A 99 15.93 11.99 1.93
N GLN A 100 16.83 12.25 2.89
CA GLN A 100 17.36 11.20 3.75
C GLN A 100 16.31 10.65 4.71
N LEU A 101 15.48 11.51 5.31
CA LEU A 101 14.44 11.12 6.25
C LEU A 101 13.40 10.23 5.57
N SER A 102 12.91 10.63 4.40
CA SER A 102 11.95 9.84 3.62
C SER A 102 12.51 8.47 3.24
N LEU A 103 13.78 8.38 2.82
CA LEU A 103 14.42 7.10 2.50
C LEU A 103 14.51 6.20 3.75
N LYS A 104 14.96 6.73 4.89
CA LYS A 104 15.04 5.97 6.15
C LYS A 104 13.68 5.41 6.57
N ARG A 105 12.62 6.20 6.42
CA ARG A 105 11.23 5.77 6.72
C ARG A 105 10.76 4.68 5.76
N ALA A 106 11.04 4.82 4.46
CA ALA A 106 10.74 3.78 3.48
C ALA A 106 11.46 2.46 3.82
N ASP A 107 12.73 2.53 4.21
CA ASP A 107 13.51 1.36 4.62
C ASP A 107 12.99 0.68 5.89
N ALA A 108 12.52 1.45 6.87
CA ALA A 108 11.89 0.90 8.07
C ALA A 108 10.63 0.09 7.73
N VAL A 109 9.75 0.64 6.88
CA VAL A 109 8.56 -0.08 6.41
C VAL A 109 8.95 -1.31 5.57
N ALA A 110 9.97 -1.20 4.71
CA ALA A 110 10.43 -2.31 3.88
C ALA A 110 10.97 -3.49 4.69
N ARG A 111 11.73 -3.24 5.76
CA ARG A 111 12.19 -4.30 6.67
C ARG A 111 11.00 -5.00 7.34
N GLN A 112 10.09 -4.22 7.92
CA GLN A 112 8.91 -4.77 8.58
C GLN A 112 8.00 -5.56 7.61
N TRP A 113 7.87 -5.08 6.37
CA TRP A 113 7.12 -5.75 5.33
C TRP A 113 7.76 -7.08 4.95
N ALA A 114 9.08 -7.09 4.69
CA ALA A 114 9.82 -8.30 4.34
C ALA A 114 9.67 -9.37 5.43
N ASP A 115 9.83 -8.99 6.70
CA ASP A 115 9.67 -9.88 7.84
C ASP A 115 8.24 -10.42 7.95
N GLY A 116 7.23 -9.56 7.77
CA GLY A 116 5.82 -9.95 7.87
C GLY A 116 5.35 -10.87 6.75
N ALA A 117 5.82 -10.61 5.53
CA ALA A 117 5.53 -11.41 4.33
C ALA A 117 6.41 -12.66 4.21
N ALA A 118 7.47 -12.78 5.02
CA ALA A 118 8.50 -13.81 4.90
C ALA A 118 9.11 -13.87 3.48
N ILE A 119 9.41 -12.70 2.91
CA ILE A 119 10.03 -12.56 1.58
C ILE A 119 11.43 -11.96 1.68
N PRO A 120 12.32 -12.18 0.70
CA PRO A 120 13.61 -11.51 0.65
C PRO A 120 13.45 -9.99 0.61
N ARG A 121 14.22 -9.27 1.44
CA ARG A 121 14.27 -7.79 1.40
C ARG A 121 14.60 -7.25 0.01
N ALA A 122 15.35 -8.00 -0.79
CA ALA A 122 15.70 -7.66 -2.17
C ALA A 122 14.49 -7.53 -3.12
N ASN A 123 13.35 -8.13 -2.79
CA ASN A 123 12.12 -7.99 -3.58
C ASN A 123 11.41 -6.64 -3.37
N ILE A 124 11.88 -5.84 -2.41
CA ILE A 124 11.30 -4.54 -2.07
C ILE A 124 12.25 -3.44 -2.50
N VAL A 125 11.81 -2.56 -3.40
CA VAL A 125 12.57 -1.37 -3.77
C VAL A 125 12.18 -0.21 -2.85
N THR A 126 13.15 0.54 -2.33
CA THR A 126 12.88 1.74 -1.51
C THR A 126 13.35 3.00 -2.22
N ARG A 127 12.55 4.07 -2.13
CA ARG A 127 12.91 5.41 -2.62
C ARG A 127 12.60 6.48 -1.59
N GLY A 128 13.56 7.36 -1.32
CA GLY A 128 13.28 8.64 -0.67
C GLY A 128 12.89 9.65 -1.73
N LEU A 129 11.68 10.19 -1.66
CA LEU A 129 11.23 11.23 -2.59
C LEU A 129 11.23 12.63 -1.95
N GLY A 130 11.45 12.69 -0.63
CA GLY A 130 11.43 13.93 0.14
C GLY A 130 10.15 14.71 -0.15
N MET A 131 10.30 16.00 -0.46
CA MET A 131 9.20 16.91 -0.74
C MET A 131 8.80 17.00 -2.22
N ARG A 132 9.41 16.21 -3.11
CA ARG A 132 9.28 16.40 -4.58
C ARG A 132 7.92 16.00 -5.15
N GLU A 133 7.23 15.05 -4.51
CA GLU A 133 6.00 14.44 -5.02
C GLU A 133 4.83 14.64 -4.02
N PRO A 134 4.33 15.88 -3.85
CA PRO A 134 3.19 16.16 -2.98
C PRO A 134 1.89 15.64 -3.59
N VAL A 135 1.01 15.11 -2.75
CA VAL A 135 -0.36 14.68 -3.12
C VAL A 135 -1.42 15.69 -2.70
N ALA A 136 -1.02 16.69 -1.92
CA ALA A 136 -1.89 17.76 -1.46
C ALA A 136 -1.12 19.08 -1.33
N SER A 137 -1.87 20.18 -1.21
CA SER A 137 -1.27 21.52 -1.04
C SER A 137 -0.43 21.60 0.23
N ASN A 138 0.84 22.01 0.09
CA ASN A 138 1.69 22.28 1.25
C ASN A 138 1.33 23.58 1.99
N SER A 139 0.43 24.40 1.43
CA SER A 139 0.00 25.66 2.04
C SER A 139 -0.91 25.47 3.25
N THR A 140 -1.53 24.29 3.42
CA THR A 140 -2.43 24.00 4.55
C THR A 140 -1.84 22.94 5.48
N ALA A 141 -2.17 23.01 6.77
CA ALA A 141 -1.73 22.01 7.74
C ALA A 141 -2.22 20.60 7.38
N GLN A 142 -3.45 20.50 6.88
CA GLN A 142 -4.05 19.26 6.41
C GLN A 142 -3.28 18.69 5.21
N GLY A 143 -2.98 19.49 4.20
CA GLY A 143 -2.27 19.00 3.01
C GLY A 143 -0.83 18.60 3.32
N ARG A 144 -0.15 19.32 4.23
CA ARG A 144 1.15 18.86 4.75
C ARG A 144 1.06 17.51 5.46
N ALA A 145 0.01 17.29 6.26
CA ALA A 145 -0.20 16.00 6.92
C ALA A 145 -0.43 14.85 5.92
N GLN A 146 -1.08 15.12 4.78
CA GLN A 146 -1.24 14.16 3.70
C GLN A 146 0.07 13.89 2.94
N ASN A 147 0.93 14.90 2.80
CA ASN A 147 2.23 14.75 2.14
C ASN A 147 3.26 13.95 2.95
N ARG A 148 3.19 14.03 4.29
CA ARG A 148 3.99 13.19 5.20
C ARG A 148 3.45 11.76 5.22
N ARG A 149 3.93 10.93 4.29
CA ARG A 149 3.44 9.57 4.05
C ARG A 149 4.55 8.64 3.59
N VAL A 150 4.30 7.35 3.75
CA VAL A 150 4.97 6.28 3.01
C VAL A 150 3.96 5.62 2.09
N ALA A 151 4.28 5.53 0.80
CA ALA A 151 3.43 4.90 -0.21
C ALA A 151 3.97 3.51 -0.56
N ILE A 152 3.12 2.50 -0.50
CA ILE A 152 3.41 1.14 -0.98
C ILE A 152 2.83 1.03 -2.38
N VAL A 153 3.64 0.56 -3.33
CA VAL A 153 3.26 0.43 -4.75
C VAL A 153 3.57 -0.98 -5.25
N ILE A 154 2.54 -1.67 -5.71
CA ILE A 154 2.63 -3.04 -6.22
C ILE A 154 2.40 -2.97 -7.74
N THR A 155 3.41 -3.38 -8.49
CA THR A 155 3.33 -3.41 -9.96
C THR A 155 3.29 -4.82 -10.50
N ALA A 156 3.96 -5.78 -9.85
CA ALA A 156 3.94 -7.21 -10.17
C ALA A 156 3.57 -8.05 -8.94
N PRO A 157 3.11 -9.30 -9.17
CA PRO A 157 3.20 -10.36 -8.17
C PRO A 157 4.66 -10.57 -7.70
#